data_AF-A0A0E1W548-F1
#
_entry.id   AF-A0A0E1W548-F1
#
_cell.length_a   1.000
_cell.length_b   1.000
_cell.length_c   1.000
_cell.angle_alpha   90.00
_cell.angle_beta   90.00
_cell.angle_gamma   90.00
#
_symmetry.space_group_name_H-M   'P 1'
#
loop_
_entity.id
_entity.type
_entity.pdbx_description
1 polymer ?
#
loop_
_entity_poly.entity_id
_entity_poly.type
_entity_poly.pdbx_seq_one_letter_code
_entity_poly.pdbx_strand_id
1 'polypeptide(L)' 'MAMITVNAEGDPIMSRMHKPGDEKRSVVILRPDDWEEWLTTSNAEATRAMLQLYPAGDMVAAPK' A
#
# COMPACT_ATOMS: atom_id res chain seq x y z
N MET A 1 5.61 6.30 -15.89
CA MET A 1 4.67 5.50 -15.08
C MET A 1 5.20 5.46 -13.66
N ALA A 2 4.35 5.66 -12.65
CA ALA A 2 4.76 5.61 -11.24
C ALA A 2 3.72 4.82 -10.43
N MET A 3 4.17 4.17 -9.35
CA MET A 3 3.28 3.53 -8.38
C MET A 3 3.05 4.47 -7.19
N ILE A 4 1.82 4.52 -6.70
CA ILE A 4 1.48 5.29 -5.49
C ILE A 4 1.98 4.50 -4.28
N THR A 5 2.63 5.21 -3.37
CA THR A 5 3.18 4.64 -2.14
C THR A 5 2.64 5.38 -0.92
N VAL A 6 2.60 4.68 0.21
CA VAL A 6 2.27 5.22 1.52
C VAL A 6 3.39 4.89 2.50
N ASN A 7 3.44 5.61 3.61
CA ASN A 7 4.35 5.30 4.71
C ASN A 7 4.01 3.90 5.27
N ALA A 8 5.05 3.12 5.57
CA ALA A 8 4.95 1.75 6.04
C ALA A 8 5.67 1.56 7.39
N GLU A 9 5.91 2.65 8.11
CA GLU A 9 6.47 2.58 9.46
C GLU A 9 5.48 1.86 10.38
N GLY A 10 5.97 0.90 11.16
CA GLY A 10 5.11 0.08 12.04
C GLY A 10 4.35 -1.06 11.35
N ASP A 11 4.35 -1.16 10.01
CA ASP A 11 3.76 -2.31 9.32
C ASP A 11 4.51 -3.62 9.68
N PRO A 12 3.82 -4.72 10.03
CA PRO A 12 4.49 -5.95 10.48
C PRO A 12 5.50 -6.55 9.48
N ILE A 13 5.29 -6.35 8.17
CA ILE A 13 6.13 -6.91 7.11
C ILE A 13 6.95 -5.81 6.44
N MET A 14 6.29 -4.76 5.96
CA MET A 14 6.90 -3.74 5.10
C MET A 14 7.88 -2.83 5.85
N SER A 15 7.72 -2.65 7.17
CA SER A 15 8.70 -1.89 7.99
C SER A 15 10.08 -2.57 8.06
N ARG A 16 10.15 -3.88 7.79
CA ARG A 16 11.39 -4.68 7.80
C ARG A 16 12.11 -4.67 6.45
N MET A 17 11.47 -4.13 5.42
CA MET A 17 12.02 -4.00 4.07
C MET A 17 12.83 -2.71 3.93
N HIS A 18 13.53 -2.53 2.80
CA HIS A 18 14.46 -1.41 2.53
C HIS A 18 15.65 -1.34 3.50
N LYS A 19 16.63 -0.49 3.21
CA LYS A 19 17.84 -0.38 4.04
C LYS A 19 17.51 0.19 5.43
N PRO A 20 18.31 -0.11 6.47
CA PRO A 20 18.19 0.56 7.77
C PRO A 20 18.37 2.07 7.62
N GLY A 21 17.53 2.86 8.28
CA GLY A 21 17.56 4.33 8.22
C GLY A 21 16.79 4.96 7.05
N ASP A 22 16.42 4.19 6.03
CA ASP A 22 15.56 4.66 4.95
C ASP A 22 14.09 4.73 5.42
N GLU A 23 13.34 5.73 4.94
CA GLU A 23 11.89 5.80 5.13
C GLU A 23 11.23 4.52 4.60
N LYS A 24 10.40 3.90 5.43
CA LYS A 24 9.65 2.72 5.04
C LYS A 24 8.45 3.14 4.19
N ARG A 25 8.42 2.65 2.96
CA ARG A 25 7.35 2.89 1.99
C ARG A 25 6.83 1.56 1.46
N SER A 26 5.52 1.45 1.34
CA SER A 26 4.85 0.35 0.63
C SER A 26 4.05 0.90 -0.54
N VAL A 27 3.89 0.10 -1.60
CA VAL A 27 2.94 0.39 -2.67
C VAL A 27 1.52 0.19 -2.14
N VAL A 28 0.58 1.00 -2.65
CA VAL A 28 -0.85 0.80 -2.36
C VAL A 28 -1.34 -0.39 -3.17
N ILE A 29 -1.83 -1.43 -2.48
CA ILE A 29 -2.45 -2.61 -3.09
C ILE A 29 -3.96 -2.47 -2.91
N LEU A 30 -4.68 -2.32 -4.02
CA LEU A 30 -6.14 -2.21 -4.02
C LEU A 30 -6.78 -3.59 -3.93
N ARG A 31 -7.89 -3.71 -3.19
CA ARG A 31 -8.72 -4.93 -3.23
C ARG A 31 -9.45 -4.99 -4.58
N PRO A 32 -9.74 -6.19 -5.11
CA PRO A 32 -10.48 -6.33 -6.36
C PRO A 32 -11.79 -5.55 -6.39
N ASP A 33 -12.50 -5.52 -5.27
CA ASP A 33 -13.79 -4.81 -5.13
C ASP A 33 -13.64 -3.28 -5.24
N ASP A 34 -12.44 -2.73 -5.02
CA ASP A 34 -12.18 -1.28 -5.10
C ASP A 34 -11.73 -0.82 -6.49
N TRP A 35 -11.50 -1.73 -7.44
CA TRP A 35 -10.91 -1.39 -8.75
C TRP A 35 -11.78 -0.45 -9.58
N GLU A 36 -13.09 -0.69 -9.63
CA GLU A 36 -14.00 0.13 -10.44
C GLU A 36 -14.09 1.55 -9.90
N GLU A 37 -14.29 1.70 -8.58
CA GLU A 37 -14.30 3.00 -7.92
C GLU A 37 -12.95 3.72 -8.09
N TRP A 38 -11.82 3.01 -7.92
CA TRP A 38 -10.49 3.59 -8.14
C TRP A 38 -10.30 4.17 -9.56
N LEU A 39 -10.77 3.45 -10.58
CA LEU A 39 -10.55 3.83 -11.98
C LEU A 39 -11.51 4.91 -12.48
N THR A 40 -12.67 5.08 -11.85
CA THR A 40 -13.76 5.90 -12.39
C THR A 40 -14.12 7.10 -11.51
N THR A 41 -13.78 7.07 -10.22
CA THR A 41 -14.20 8.10 -9.28
C THR A 41 -13.55 9.46 -9.57
N SER A 42 -14.36 10.52 -9.50
CA SER A 42 -13.88 11.90 -9.43
C SER A 42 -13.81 12.42 -7.99
N ASN A 43 -14.21 11.60 -7.01
CA ASN A 43 -14.21 11.96 -5.61
C ASN A 43 -12.83 11.72 -4.99
N ALA A 44 -12.07 12.79 -4.82
CA ALA A 44 -10.74 12.74 -4.24
C ALA A 44 -10.71 12.18 -2.80
N GLU A 45 -11.76 12.36 -2.02
CA GLU A 45 -11.83 11.81 -0.66
C GLU A 45 -12.00 10.29 -0.66
N ALA A 46 -12.81 9.75 -1.58
CA ALA A 46 -12.93 8.32 -1.78
C ALA A 46 -11.58 7.70 -2.19
N THR A 47 -10.88 8.33 -3.13
CA THR A 47 -9.52 7.93 -3.53
C THR A 47 -8.55 7.95 -2.34
N ARG A 48 -8.56 9.01 -1.51
CA ARG A 48 -7.68 9.12 -0.33
C ARG A 48 -7.94 8.02 0.69
N ALA A 49 -9.19 7.63 0.88
CA ALA A 49 -9.55 6.55 1.79
C ALA A 49 -8.97 5.19 1.36
N MET A 50 -8.75 4.98 0.05
CA MET A 50 -8.11 3.77 -0.49
C MET A 50 -6.59 3.75 -0.33
N LEU A 51 -5.94 4.88 -0.05
CA LEU A 51 -4.48 4.99 0.08
C LEU A 51 -4.01 4.49 1.46
N GLN A 52 -4.15 3.20 1.71
CA GLN A 52 -3.80 2.54 2.96
C GLN A 52 -2.82 1.39 2.72
N LEU A 53 -2.17 0.96 3.80
CA LEU A 53 -1.37 -0.27 3.79
C LEU A 53 -2.28 -1.47 3.59
N TYR A 54 -1.82 -2.42 2.79
CA TYR A 54 -2.50 -3.71 2.66
C TYR A 54 -2.32 -4.52 3.94
N PRO A 55 -3.35 -5.19 4.47
CA PRO A 55 -3.22 -5.92 5.72
C PRO A 55 -2.12 -6.98 5.66
N ALA A 56 -1.15 -6.89 6.57
CA ALA A 56 -0.02 -7.81 6.61
C ALA A 56 -0.44 -9.29 6.79
N GLY A 57 -1.59 -9.55 7.43
CA GLY A 57 -2.16 -10.90 7.57
C GLY A 57 -2.62 -11.53 6.24
N ASP A 58 -2.88 -10.71 5.23
CA ASP A 58 -3.26 -11.14 3.87
C ASP A 58 -2.02 -11.26 2.95
N MET A 59 -0.80 -11.11 3.50
CA MET A 59 0.46 -11.16 2.75
C MET A 59 1.30 -12.38 3.15
N VAL A 60 2.03 -12.92 2.16
CA VAL A 60 3.06 -13.94 2.38
C VAL A 60 4.39 -13.38 1.93
N ALA A 61 5.39 -13.40 2.82
CA ALA A 61 6.76 -13.01 2.51
C ALA A 61 7.68 -14.22 2.65
N ALA A 62 8.55 -14.43 1.67
CA ALA A 62 9.57 -15.49 1.68
C ALA A 62 10.92 -14.89 1.28
N PRO A 63 12.05 -15.46 1.76
CA PRO A 63 13.36 -15.10 1.25
C PRO A 63 13.46 -15.39 -0.25
N LYS A 64 14.34 -14.64 -0.93
CA LYS A 64 14.65 -14.86 -2.34
C LYS A 64 15.39 -16.19 -2.55
#